data_AF-A0A1J5TTE3-F1
#
_entry.id   AF-A0A1J5TTE3-F1
#
_cell.length_a   1.000
_cell.length_b   1.000
_cell.length_c   1.000
_cell.angle_alpha   90.00
_cell.angle_beta   90.00
_cell.angle_gamma   90.00
#
_symmetry.space_group_name_H-M   'P 1'
#
loop_
_entity.id
_entity.type
_entity.pdbx_description
1 polymer ?
#
loop_
_entity_poly.entity_id
_entity_poly.type
_entity_poly.pdbx_seq_one_letter_code
_entity_poly.pdbx_strand_id
1 'polypeptide(L)' 'MILSVVADTSPHEITADSPCIGHCTTVLGDDVCRSCLRTFDEITRWVEMSEEERRQVNRRIALEKLKQ' A
#
# COMPACT_ATOMS: atom_id res chain seq x y z
N MET A 1 -18.19 22.61 -12.43
CA MET A 1 -17.22 22.70 -11.32
C MET A 1 -17.31 21.42 -10.49
N ILE A 2 -16.86 20.30 -11.04
CA ILE A 2 -16.53 19.12 -10.24
C ILE A 2 -15.02 18.97 -10.42
N LEU A 3 -14.25 19.36 -9.40
CA LEU A 3 -12.81 19.17 -9.42
C LEU A 3 -12.54 17.67 -9.46
N SER A 4 -11.82 17.28 -10.50
CA SER A 4 -11.22 15.98 -10.71
C SER A 4 -10.48 15.50 -9.45
N VAL A 5 -11.02 14.49 -8.76
CA VAL A 5 -10.26 13.63 -7.83
C VAL A 5 -9.55 12.54 -8.62
N VAL A 6 -8.91 12.92 -9.73
CA VAL A 6 -7.97 12.01 -10.41
C VAL A 6 -6.70 12.07 -9.58
N ALA A 7 -6.50 11.03 -8.77
CA ALA A 7 -5.25 10.78 -8.06
C ALA A 7 -4.11 10.88 -9.08
N ASP A 8 -3.19 11.79 -8.79
CA ASP A 8 -2.03 12.16 -9.59
C ASP A 8 -1.29 10.89 -10.06
N THR A 9 -1.50 10.50 -11.33
CA THR A 9 -0.99 9.24 -11.87
C THR A 9 0.33 9.48 -12.58
N SER A 10 1.35 9.88 -11.82
CA SER A 10 2.74 9.83 -12.28
C SER A 10 3.33 8.45 -11.96
N PRO A 11 3.76 7.64 -12.95
CA PRO A 11 4.21 6.25 -12.73
C PRO A 11 5.52 6.10 -11.91
N HIS A 12 6.11 7.20 -11.43
CA HIS A 12 7.37 7.21 -10.70
C HIS A 12 7.31 7.79 -9.28
N GLU A 13 6.15 8.22 -8.80
CA GLU A 13 6.03 8.75 -7.44
C GLU A 13 5.48 7.68 -6.49
N ILE A 14 6.15 7.50 -5.34
CA ILE A 14 5.63 6.63 -4.27
C ILE A 14 4.47 7.36 -3.59
N THR A 15 3.24 7.01 -3.96
CA THR A 15 2.03 7.64 -3.40
C THR A 15 1.74 7.13 -1.99
N ALA A 16 0.89 7.86 -1.24
CA ALA A 16 0.39 7.42 0.07
C ALA A 16 -0.91 6.60 -0.04
N ASP A 17 -1.32 6.25 -1.26
CA ASP A 17 -2.57 5.53 -1.51
C ASP A 17 -2.47 4.08 -1.04
N SER A 18 -3.63 3.52 -0.67
CA SER A 18 -3.69 2.11 -0.25
C SER A 18 -3.44 1.18 -1.44
N PRO A 19 -2.42 0.31 -1.41
CA PRO A 19 -2.20 -0.71 -2.45
C PRO A 19 -3.13 -1.93 -2.28
N CYS A 20 -4.09 -1.88 -1.35
CA CYS A 20 -4.96 -3.00 -1.01
C CYS A 20 -6.03 -3.25 -2.07
N ILE A 21 -6.17 -4.50 -2.52
CA ILE A 21 -7.20 -4.93 -3.47
C ILE A 21 -8.37 -5.68 -2.80
N GLY A 22 -8.45 -5.68 -1.47
CA GLY A 22 -9.50 -6.37 -0.72
C GLY A 22 -9.32 -7.88 -0.56
N HIS A 23 -8.23 -8.45 -1.08
CA HIS A 23 -7.83 -9.84 -0.80
C HIS A 23 -6.66 -9.85 0.19
N CYS A 24 -6.83 -10.55 1.30
CA CYS A 24 -5.82 -10.65 2.35
C CYS A 24 -5.44 -12.12 2.54
N THR A 25 -4.15 -12.42 2.44
CA THR A 25 -3.63 -13.77 2.69
C THR A 25 -3.01 -13.92 4.08
N THR A 26 -2.78 -12.81 4.81
CA THR A 26 -2.27 -12.89 6.19
C THR A 26 -3.30 -13.45 7.16
N VAL A 27 -4.58 -13.25 6.89
CA VAL A 27 -5.67 -13.94 7.60
C VAL A 27 -5.72 -15.45 7.32
N LEU A 28 -5.03 -15.91 6.26
CA LEU A 28 -4.88 -17.33 5.92
C LEU A 28 -3.56 -17.93 6.46
N GLY A 29 -2.76 -17.13 7.16
CA GLY A 29 -1.52 -17.58 7.82
C GLY A 29 -0.21 -17.11 7.17
N ASP A 30 -0.25 -16.28 6.12
CA ASP A 30 0.98 -15.65 5.60
C ASP A 30 1.46 -14.50 6.52
N ASP A 31 2.77 -14.33 6.70
CA ASP A 31 3.32 -13.18 7.44
C ASP A 31 3.17 -11.85 6.66
N VAL A 32 3.20 -11.94 5.33
CA VAL A 32 3.06 -10.80 4.40
C VAL A 32 1.98 -11.13 3.38
N CYS A 33 1.05 -10.21 3.17
CA CYS A 33 -0.03 -10.40 2.20
C CYS A 33 0.53 -10.49 0.79
N ARG A 34 0.26 -11.59 0.08
CA ARG A 34 0.78 -11.79 -1.29
C ARG A 34 0.19 -10.82 -2.31
N SER A 35 -0.98 -10.25 -2.03
CA SER A 35 -1.67 -9.33 -2.95
C SER A 35 -1.23 -7.88 -2.83
N CYS A 36 -1.07 -7.38 -1.60
CA CYS A 36 -0.71 -5.98 -1.35
C CYS A 36 0.67 -5.77 -0.71
N LEU A 37 1.39 -6.86 -0.40
CA LEU A 37 2.77 -6.87 0.11
C LEU A 37 2.98 -6.12 1.44
N ARG A 38 1.89 -5.96 2.20
CA ARG A 38 1.88 -5.45 3.57
C ARG A 38 1.79 -6.58 4.58
N THR A 39 2.42 -6.37 5.73
CA THR A 39 2.25 -7.17 6.94
C THR A 39 0.87 -6.95 7.54
N PHE A 40 0.44 -7.84 8.44
CA PHE A 40 -0.84 -7.68 9.12
C PHE A 40 -0.93 -6.39 9.96
N ASP A 41 0.17 -5.99 10.63
CA ASP A 41 0.22 -4.74 11.40
C ASP A 41 0.03 -3.50 10.51
N GLU A 42 0.73 -3.44 9.37
CA GLU A 42 0.58 -2.36 8.39
C GLU A 42 -0.83 -2.31 7.79
N ILE A 43 -1.49 -3.46 7.62
CA ILE A 43 -2.87 -3.53 7.10
C ILE A 43 -3.85 -2.94 8.12
N THR A 44 -3.76 -3.34 9.39
CA THR A 44 -4.68 -2.93 10.44
C THR A 44 -4.51 -1.47 10.84
N ARG A 45 -3.27 -0.98 10.88
CA ARG A 45 -2.95 0.39 11.28
C ARG A 45 -2.99 1.40 10.14
N TRP A 46 -3.26 0.97 8.90
CA TRP A 46 -3.18 1.83 7.72
C TRP A 46 -3.96 3.15 7.85
N VAL A 47 -5.16 3.09 8.44
CA VAL A 47 -6.04 4.27 8.61
C VAL A 47 -5.46 5.28 9.62
N GLU A 48 -4.70 4.79 10.59
CA GLU A 48 -4.07 5.59 11.64
C GLU A 48 -2.70 6.15 11.23
N MET A 49 -2.05 5.53 10.24
CA MET A 49 -0.77 5.99 9.70
C MET A 49 -0.90 7.37 9.04
N SER A 50 0.08 8.23 9.30
CA SER A 50 0.31 9.46 8.56
C SER A 50 0.64 9.18 7.10
N GLU A 51 0.48 10.19 6.23
CA GLU A 51 0.87 10.04 4.82
C GLU A 51 2.34 9.66 4.65
N GLU A 52 3.22 10.19 5.50
CA GLU A 52 4.65 9.87 5.44
C GLU A 52 4.90 8.40 5.78
N GLU A 53 4.29 7.88 6.84
CA GLU A 53 4.38 6.46 7.18
C GLU A 53 3.84 5.56 6.05
N ARG A 54 2.72 5.95 5.43
CA ARG A 54 2.17 5.22 4.27
C ARG A 54 3.12 5.24 3.07
N ARG A 55 3.77 6.38 2.78
CA ARG A 55 4.78 6.47 1.72
C ARG A 55 6.01 5.60 2.03
N GLN A 56 6.45 5.52 3.28
CA GLN A 56 7.55 4.64 3.68
C GLN A 56 7.20 3.16 3.45
N VAL A 57 5.99 2.75 3.84
CA VAL A 57 5.48 1.39 3.55
C VAL A 57 5.40 1.14 2.04
N ASN A 58 4.83 2.07 1.28
CA ASN A 58 4.72 1.93 -0.18
C ASN A 58 6.08 1.93 -0.88
N ARG A 59 7.08 2.65 -0.36
CA ARG A 59 8.47 2.60 -0.84
C ARG A 59 9.07 1.21 -0.63
N ARG A 60 8.88 0.62 0.55
CA ARG A 60 9.28 -0.76 0.83
C ARG A 60 8.62 -1.74 -0.14
N ILE A 61 7.30 -1.61 -0.36
CA ILE A 61 6.54 -2.45 -1.29
C ILE A 61 7.07 -2.34 -2.72
N ALA A 62 7.38 -1.12 -3.18
CA ALA A 62 7.94 -0.92 -4.51
C ALA A 62 9.28 -1.65 -4.68
N LEU A 63 10.14 -1.67 -3.65
CA LEU A 63 11.38 -2.46 -3.66
C LEU A 63 11.13 -3.97 -3.67
N GLU A 64 10.14 -4.46 -2.92
CA GLU A 64 9.77 -5.88 -2.92
C GLU A 64 9.23 -6.33 -4.28
N LYS A 65 8.47 -5.48 -4.99
CA LYS A 65 7.98 -5.76 -6.34
C LYS A 65 9.10 -5.95 -7.36
N LEU A 66 10.27 -5.33 -7.16
CA LEU A 66 11.42 -5.50 -8.06
C LEU A 66 12.11 -6.86 -7.91
N LYS A 67 11.85 -7.59 -6.81
CA LYS A 67 12.46 -8.89 -6.52
C LYS A 67 11.63 -10.08 -7.01
N GLN A 68 10.40 -9.83 -7.48
CA GLN A 68 9.46 -10.85 -7.95
C GLN A 68 9.48 -10.91 -9.48
#